data_AF-A0A832ZAC8-F1
#
_entry.id   AF-A0A832ZAC8-F1
#
_cell.length_a   1.000
_cell.length_b   1.000
_cell.length_c   1.000
_cell.angle_alpha   90.00
_cell.angle_beta   90.00
_cell.angle_gamma   90.00
#
_symmetry.space_group_name_H-M   'P 1'
#
loop_
_entity.id
_entity.type
_entity.pdbx_description
1 polymer ?
#
loop_
_entity_poly.entity_id
_entity_poly.type
_entity_poly.pdbx_seq_one_letter_code
_entity_poly.pdbx_strand_id
1 'polypeptide(L)'
;MIWLIASLIAGIAFKAWAVILLIIAYLVARKSRDLALLIYFFYGILLVNEVQVWDFISYEALKSLAIIVPSIAVLGEILSGAGLKIKLNLLQLIGVVVLAAGLVYENLLPVGIALLIAGEERMSFGALRDTVVGLIVLLSVMWIVKTKYSYLYTPEHQVSIATGFIILLILKEIRGLKKVKFELRIRS
;
A
#
# COMPACT_ATOMS: atom_id res chain seq x y z
N MET A 1 -2.08 -14.54 1.14
CA MET A 1 -0.76 -15.12 0.86
C MET A 1 -0.09 -14.50 -0.35
N ILE A 2 -0.83 -14.13 -1.40
CA ILE A 2 -0.20 -13.61 -2.62
C ILE A 2 0.53 -12.29 -2.35
N TRP A 3 -0.02 -11.46 -1.46
CA TRP A 3 0.58 -10.22 -1.01
C TRP A 3 1.87 -10.44 -0.21
N LEU A 4 1.96 -11.53 0.56
CA LEU A 4 3.19 -11.92 1.25
C LEU A 4 4.29 -12.28 0.25
N ILE A 5 3.94 -13.07 -0.77
CA ILE A 5 4.86 -13.46 -1.85
C ILE A 5 5.30 -12.22 -2.63
N ALA A 6 4.37 -11.34 -2.99
CA ALA A 6 4.67 -10.10 -3.69
C ALA A 6 5.59 -9.20 -2.86
N SER A 7 5.33 -9.07 -1.55
CA SER A 7 6.18 -8.30 -0.66
C SER A 7 7.59 -8.89 -0.56
N LEU A 8 7.74 -10.22 -0.57
CA LEU A 8 9.04 -10.89 -0.54
C LEU A 8 9.84 -10.64 -1.81
N ILE A 9 9.21 -10.83 -2.97
CA ILE A 9 9.84 -10.58 -4.28
C ILE A 9 10.29 -9.11 -4.36
N ALA A 10 9.41 -8.19 -3.99
CA ALA A 10 9.76 -6.77 -3.96
C ALA A 10 10.88 -6.50 -2.93
N GLY A 11 10.81 -7.05 -1.73
CA GLY A 11 11.85 -6.92 -0.71
C GLY A 11 13.24 -7.33 -1.20
N ILE A 12 13.32 -8.47 -1.87
CA ILE A 12 14.57 -8.97 -2.49
C ILE A 12 15.05 -8.00 -3.57
N ALA A 13 14.15 -7.50 -4.42
CA ALA A 13 14.50 -6.52 -5.47
C ALA A 13 15.15 -5.25 -4.91
N PHE A 14 14.78 -4.85 -3.70
CA PHE A 14 15.32 -3.69 -2.99
C PHE A 14 16.45 -4.01 -2.00
N LYS A 15 16.83 -5.29 -1.87
CA LYS A 15 17.76 -5.76 -0.84
C LYS A 15 17.32 -5.38 0.58
N ALA A 16 16.01 -5.29 0.80
CA ALA A 16 15.40 -4.97 2.08
C ALA A 16 15.22 -6.25 2.91
N TRP A 17 16.13 -6.47 3.88
CA TRP A 17 16.13 -7.63 4.76
C TRP A 17 15.00 -7.60 5.78
N ALA A 18 14.48 -6.41 6.11
CA ALA A 18 13.35 -6.22 7.00
C ALA A 18 12.14 -7.06 6.58
N VAL A 19 11.97 -7.36 5.29
CA VAL A 19 10.84 -8.15 4.75
C VAL A 19 10.75 -9.56 5.35
N ILE A 20 11.83 -10.12 5.89
CA ILE A 20 11.80 -11.40 6.63
C ILE A 20 10.89 -11.31 7.86
N LEU A 21 10.86 -10.16 8.55
CA LEU A 21 9.96 -9.93 9.70
C LEU A 21 8.50 -10.05 9.31
N LEU A 22 8.17 -9.76 8.05
CA LEU A 22 6.82 -9.86 7.53
C LEU A 22 6.34 -11.32 7.47
N ILE A 23 7.24 -12.27 7.14
CA ILE A 23 6.96 -13.71 7.25
C ILE A 23 6.71 -14.08 8.71
N ILE A 24 7.57 -13.61 9.62
CA ILE A 24 7.45 -13.92 11.06
C ILE A 24 6.14 -13.37 11.61
N ALA A 25 5.80 -12.11 11.30
CA ALA A 25 4.52 -11.49 11.69
C ALA A 25 3.34 -12.32 11.19
N TYR A 26 3.38 -12.77 9.92
CA TYR A 26 2.33 -13.59 9.33
C TYR A 26 2.15 -14.95 10.03
N LEU A 27 3.26 -15.59 10.45
CA LEU A 27 3.21 -16.85 11.19
C LEU A 27 2.71 -16.65 12.63
N VAL A 28 3.20 -15.61 13.31
CA VAL A 28 2.81 -15.28 14.69
C VAL A 28 1.34 -14.87 14.78
N ALA A 29 0.79 -14.27 13.71
CA ALA A 29 -0.62 -13.89 13.63
C ALA A 29 -1.58 -15.06 13.87
N ARG A 30 -1.13 -16.31 13.66
CA ARG A 30 -1.92 -17.52 13.95
C ARG A 30 -2.08 -17.79 15.45
N LYS A 31 -1.14 -17.31 16.28
CA LYS A 31 -1.11 -17.55 17.73
C LYS A 31 -1.55 -16.32 18.52
N SER A 32 -1.09 -15.14 18.14
CA SER A 32 -1.45 -13.88 18.79
C SER A 32 -1.42 -12.74 17.76
N ARG A 33 -2.56 -12.07 17.59
CA ARG A 33 -2.69 -10.91 16.70
C ARG A 33 -1.87 -9.73 17.20
N ASP A 34 -1.86 -9.48 18.51
CA ASP A 34 -1.17 -8.34 19.10
C ASP A 34 0.36 -8.44 18.92
N LEU A 35 0.91 -9.65 19.11
CA LEU A 35 2.33 -9.90 18.82
C LEU A 35 2.65 -9.75 17.33
N ALA A 36 1.76 -10.18 16.44
CA ALA A 36 1.96 -10.02 15.01
C ALA A 36 1.96 -8.53 14.59
N LEU A 37 1.07 -7.73 15.18
CA LEU A 37 1.03 -6.29 14.96
C LEU A 37 2.29 -5.60 15.50
N LEU A 38 2.79 -6.03 16.66
CA LEU A 38 4.05 -5.53 17.20
C LEU A 38 5.22 -5.83 16.26
N ILE A 39 5.32 -7.06 15.74
CA ILE A 39 6.36 -7.43 14.78
C ILE A 39 6.20 -6.65 13.47
N TYR A 40 4.97 -6.46 13.00
CA TYR A 40 4.67 -5.65 11.82
C TYR A 40 5.07 -4.17 12.01
N PHE A 41 4.88 -3.63 13.21
CA PHE A 41 5.31 -2.28 13.55
C PHE A 41 6.85 -2.14 13.48
N PHE A 42 7.59 -3.09 14.07
CA PHE A 42 9.05 -3.12 13.97
C PHE A 42 9.54 -3.32 12.54
N TYR A 43 8.84 -4.13 11.75
CA TYR A 43 9.08 -4.27 10.32
C TYR A 43 9.01 -2.90 9.62
N GLY A 44 7.97 -2.10 9.87
CA GLY A 44 7.82 -0.78 9.28
C GLY A 44 8.97 0.16 9.64
N ILE A 45 9.40 0.17 10.91
CA ILE A 45 10.54 0.99 11.36
C ILE A 45 11.82 0.63 10.62
N LEU A 46 12.13 -0.67 10.51
CA LEU A 46 13.34 -1.13 9.83
C LEU A 46 13.27 -0.90 8.32
N LEU A 47 12.10 -1.09 7.72
CA LEU A 47 11.90 -0.87 6.30
C LEU A 47 12.18 0.58 5.90
N VAL A 48 11.75 1.56 6.71
CA VAL A 48 12.01 2.99 6.45
C VAL A 48 13.50 3.31 6.44
N ASN A 49 14.31 2.60 7.23
CA ASN A 49 15.76 2.78 7.22
C ASN A 49 16.44 2.12 6.00
N GLU A 50 15.86 1.03 5.47
CA GLU A 50 16.42 0.28 4.34
C GLU A 50 16.00 0.85 2.98
N VAL A 51 14.79 1.41 2.88
CA VAL A 51 14.23 1.96 1.63
C VAL A 51 14.32 3.48 1.66
N GLN A 52 15.44 4.03 1.18
CA GLN A 52 15.64 5.47 1.07
C GLN A 52 14.99 6.02 -0.21
N VAL A 53 13.96 6.86 -0.03
CA VAL A 53 13.33 7.62 -1.12
C VAL A 53 13.64 9.09 -0.90
N TRP A 54 14.50 9.65 -1.77
CA TRP A 54 14.95 11.04 -1.67
C TRP A 54 13.93 12.04 -2.25
N ASP A 55 13.09 11.60 -3.18
CA ASP A 55 12.13 12.44 -3.90
C ASP A 55 10.86 11.63 -4.22
N PHE A 56 9.67 12.13 -3.86
CA PHE A 56 8.38 11.48 -4.10
C PHE A 56 8.02 11.31 -5.59
N ILE A 57 8.60 12.14 -6.48
CA ILE A 57 8.46 12.01 -7.95
C ILE A 57 9.80 11.53 -8.52
N SER A 58 10.39 10.53 -7.89
CA SER A 58 11.49 9.78 -8.48
C SER A 58 11.03 8.40 -8.94
N TYR A 59 11.80 7.84 -9.85
CA TYR A 59 11.62 6.44 -10.22
C TYR A 59 11.81 5.52 -8.99
N GLU A 60 12.68 5.88 -8.03
CA GLU A 60 12.82 5.12 -6.79
C GLU A 60 11.57 5.15 -5.93
N ALA A 61 10.85 6.29 -5.86
CA ALA A 61 9.57 6.38 -5.16
C ALA A 61 8.53 5.44 -5.77
N LEU A 62 8.39 5.45 -7.10
CA LEU A 62 7.45 4.57 -7.81
C LEU A 62 7.82 3.09 -7.61
N LYS A 63 9.11 2.78 -7.66
CA LYS A 63 9.62 1.44 -7.38
C LYS A 63 9.30 1.06 -5.93
N SER A 64 9.43 1.97 -4.95
CA SER A 64 9.25 1.68 -3.52
C SER A 64 7.82 1.28 -3.14
N LEU A 65 6.83 1.78 -3.91
CA LEU A 65 5.45 1.29 -3.83
C LEU A 65 5.38 -0.22 -3.99
N ALA A 66 6.39 -0.80 -4.64
CA ALA A 66 6.41 -2.23 -4.85
C ALA A 66 6.55 -3.06 -3.58
N ILE A 67 7.11 -2.49 -2.53
CA ILE A 67 7.15 -3.11 -1.21
C ILE A 67 5.97 -2.62 -0.37
N ILE A 68 5.70 -1.32 -0.39
CA ILE A 68 4.72 -0.70 0.50
C ILE A 68 3.33 -1.28 0.27
N VAL A 69 2.88 -1.37 -0.99
CA VAL A 69 1.52 -1.80 -1.31
C VAL A 69 1.28 -3.25 -0.89
N PRO A 70 2.13 -4.24 -1.26
CA PRO A 70 1.98 -5.59 -0.77
C PRO A 70 2.06 -5.71 0.75
N SER A 71 2.91 -4.92 1.40
CA SER A 71 3.08 -4.95 2.85
C SER A 71 1.83 -4.49 3.60
N ILE A 72 1.14 -3.47 3.09
CA ILE A 72 -0.15 -3.02 3.62
C ILE A 72 -1.22 -4.10 3.37
N ALA A 73 -1.22 -4.71 2.20
CA ALA A 73 -2.18 -5.77 1.89
C ALA A 73 -1.99 -6.99 2.81
N VAL A 74 -0.74 -7.35 3.16
CA VAL A 74 -0.47 -8.40 4.17
C VAL A 74 -0.98 -8.02 5.55
N LEU A 75 -0.91 -6.75 5.96
CA LEU A 75 -1.53 -6.31 7.22
C LEU A 75 -3.05 -6.58 7.23
N GLY A 76 -3.72 -6.31 6.10
CA GLY A 76 -5.14 -6.66 5.92
C GLY A 76 -5.40 -8.16 6.08
N GLU A 77 -4.50 -9.02 5.60
CA GLU A 77 -4.57 -10.47 5.82
C GLU A 77 -4.36 -10.86 7.30
N ILE A 78 -3.37 -10.27 7.98
CA ILE A 78 -3.08 -10.49 9.40
C ILE A 78 -4.30 -10.12 10.26
N LEU A 79 -4.90 -8.96 10.01
CA LEU A 79 -6.06 -8.44 10.74
C LEU A 79 -7.32 -9.27 10.50
N SER A 80 -7.59 -9.61 9.24
CA SER A 80 -8.78 -10.41 8.89
C SER A 80 -8.70 -11.85 9.40
N GLY A 81 -7.49 -12.34 9.73
CA GLY A 81 -7.28 -13.74 10.12
C GLY A 81 -7.75 -14.72 9.05
N ALA A 82 -7.91 -14.26 7.81
CA ALA A 82 -8.36 -15.08 6.71
C ALA A 82 -7.27 -16.13 6.46
N GLY A 83 -7.55 -17.37 6.87
CA GLY A 83 -6.67 -18.51 6.60
C GLY A 83 -6.36 -18.64 5.11
N LEU A 84 -5.34 -19.45 4.79
CA LEU A 84 -4.70 -19.67 3.47
C LEU A 84 -5.67 -20.14 2.36
N LYS A 85 -6.73 -19.39 2.07
CA LYS A 85 -7.56 -19.62 0.89
C LYS A 85 -6.87 -18.95 -0.27
N ILE A 86 -6.00 -19.71 -0.91
CA ILE A 86 -5.39 -19.39 -2.20
C ILE A 86 -6.53 -19.44 -3.24
N LYS A 87 -7.25 -18.33 -3.41
CA LYS A 87 -8.09 -18.10 -4.58
C LYS A 87 -7.30 -17.18 -5.49
N LEU A 88 -6.54 -17.77 -6.40
CA LEU A 88 -5.74 -17.01 -7.37
C LEU A 88 -6.60 -16.76 -8.59
N ASN A 89 -6.80 -15.49 -8.91
CA ASN A 89 -7.26 -15.12 -10.25
C ASN A 89 -6.11 -15.20 -11.24
N LEU A 90 -6.41 -15.55 -12.49
CA LEU A 90 -5.42 -15.64 -13.57
C LEU A 90 -4.61 -14.34 -13.69
N LEU A 91 -5.27 -13.19 -13.51
CA LEU A 91 -4.64 -11.87 -13.52
C LEU A 91 -3.63 -11.70 -12.38
N GLN A 92 -3.94 -12.20 -11.19
CA GLN A 92 -3.04 -12.15 -10.03
C GLN A 92 -1.83 -13.06 -10.24
N LEU A 93 -2.01 -14.24 -10.85
CA LEU A 93 -0.90 -15.13 -11.22
C LEU A 93 0.05 -14.44 -12.21
N ILE A 94 -0.51 -13.83 -13.26
CA ILE A 94 0.27 -13.03 -14.22
C ILE A 94 0.98 -11.88 -13.47
N GLY A 95 0.31 -11.21 -12.55
CA GLY A 95 0.89 -10.17 -11.70
C GLY A 95 2.12 -10.64 -10.93
N VAL A 96 2.07 -11.82 -10.28
CA VAL A 96 3.24 -12.39 -9.58
C VAL A 96 4.38 -12.70 -10.55
N VAL A 97 4.08 -13.25 -11.73
CA VAL A 97 5.11 -13.57 -12.73
C VAL A 97 5.79 -12.31 -13.26
N VAL A 98 5.01 -11.27 -13.58
CA VAL A 98 5.54 -9.97 -14.02
C VAL A 98 6.34 -9.30 -12.91
N LEU A 99 5.88 -9.38 -11.66
CA LEU A 99 6.62 -8.90 -10.50
C LEU A 99 7.96 -9.63 -10.33
N ALA A 100 7.98 -10.96 -10.47
CA ALA A 100 9.19 -11.76 -10.40
C ALA A 100 10.17 -11.44 -11.54
N ALA A 101 9.66 -11.23 -12.76
CA ALA A 101 10.46 -10.71 -13.88
C ALA A 101 11.04 -9.31 -13.56
N GLY A 102 10.40 -8.56 -12.66
CA GLY A 102 10.87 -7.32 -12.08
C GLY A 102 12.21 -7.40 -11.34
N LEU A 103 12.63 -8.60 -10.91
CA LEU A 103 13.97 -8.83 -10.34
C LEU A 103 15.09 -8.66 -11.37
N VAL A 104 14.79 -8.92 -12.65
CA VAL A 104 15.72 -8.74 -13.77
C VAL A 104 15.49 -7.39 -14.45
N TYR A 105 14.23 -7.01 -14.64
CA TYR A 105 13.82 -5.77 -15.29
C TYR A 105 13.06 -4.87 -14.33
N GLU A 106 13.75 -3.96 -13.65
CA GLU A 106 13.18 -3.19 -12.55
C GLU A 106 11.86 -2.47 -12.89
N ASN A 107 11.70 -2.02 -14.14
CA ASN A 107 10.50 -1.34 -14.64
C ASN A 107 9.23 -2.20 -14.56
N LEU A 108 9.36 -3.52 -14.41
CA LEU A 108 8.23 -4.43 -14.30
C LEU A 108 7.69 -4.56 -12.87
N LEU A 109 8.44 -4.13 -11.85
CA LEU A 109 7.98 -4.19 -10.45
C LEU A 109 6.67 -3.41 -10.23
N PRO A 110 6.54 -2.14 -10.67
CA PRO A 110 5.28 -1.40 -10.52
C PRO A 110 4.15 -2.02 -11.35
N VAL A 111 4.46 -2.55 -12.53
CA VAL A 111 3.49 -3.18 -13.44
C VAL A 111 2.90 -4.45 -12.84
N GLY A 112 3.75 -5.30 -12.26
CA GLY A 112 3.32 -6.52 -11.57
C GLY A 112 2.34 -6.22 -10.44
N ILE A 113 2.53 -5.10 -9.74
CA ILE A 113 1.66 -4.71 -8.62
C ILE A 113 0.36 -4.11 -9.08
N ALA A 114 0.40 -3.27 -10.12
CA ALA A 114 -0.83 -2.79 -10.75
C ALA A 114 -1.73 -3.98 -11.17
N LEU A 115 -1.13 -5.04 -11.73
CA LEU A 115 -1.85 -6.26 -12.09
C LEU A 115 -2.37 -7.04 -10.87
N LEU A 116 -1.58 -7.14 -9.79
CA LEU A 116 -2.04 -7.77 -8.55
C LEU A 116 -3.23 -7.05 -7.93
N ILE A 117 -3.19 -5.71 -7.87
CA ILE A 117 -4.30 -4.88 -7.37
C ILE A 117 -5.53 -5.04 -8.26
N ALA A 118 -5.35 -4.97 -9.59
CA ALA A 118 -6.45 -5.10 -10.54
C ALA A 118 -7.14 -6.48 -10.47
N GLY A 119 -6.42 -7.52 -10.02
CA GLY A 119 -6.95 -8.88 -9.88
C GLY A 119 -7.70 -9.13 -8.57
N GLU A 120 -7.68 -8.19 -7.62
CA GLU A 120 -8.29 -8.31 -6.30
C GLU A 120 -9.81 -8.07 -6.37
N GLU A 121 -10.62 -9.15 -6.27
CA GLU A 121 -12.09 -9.10 -6.37
C GLU A 121 -12.80 -8.27 -5.28
N ARG A 122 -12.08 -7.87 -4.22
CA ARG A 122 -12.65 -7.14 -3.08
C ARG A 122 -12.72 -5.63 -3.29
N MET A 123 -12.03 -5.07 -4.28
CA MET A 123 -12.11 -3.63 -4.54
C MET A 123 -13.33 -3.34 -5.43
N SER A 124 -14.27 -2.53 -4.92
CA SER A 124 -15.29 -1.96 -5.79
C SER A 124 -14.60 -1.08 -6.83
N PHE A 125 -15.00 -1.20 -8.09
CA PHE A 125 -14.41 -0.43 -9.20
C PHE A 125 -14.45 1.09 -8.92
N GLY A 126 -15.44 1.55 -8.15
CA GLY A 126 -15.55 2.92 -7.66
C GLY A 126 -14.45 3.32 -6.68
N ALA A 127 -14.14 2.48 -5.67
CA ALA A 127 -13.09 2.78 -4.68
C ALA A 127 -11.70 2.77 -5.32
N LEU A 128 -11.45 1.84 -6.25
CA LEU A 128 -10.19 1.77 -6.99
C LEU A 128 -10.01 2.99 -7.91
N ARG A 129 -11.07 3.37 -8.65
CA ARG A 129 -11.07 4.60 -9.45
C ARG A 129 -10.80 5.83 -8.60
N ASP A 130 -11.49 5.99 -7.48
CA ASP A 130 -11.35 7.17 -6.63
C ASP A 130 -9.95 7.25 -5.98
N THR A 131 -9.35 6.11 -5.65
CA THR A 131 -7.96 6.04 -5.14
C THR A 131 -6.96 6.40 -6.24
N VAL A 132 -7.13 5.87 -7.46
CA VAL A 132 -6.28 6.17 -8.62
C VAL A 132 -6.38 7.63 -9.01
N VAL A 133 -7.60 8.19 -9.07
CA VAL A 133 -7.82 9.62 -9.33
C VAL A 133 -7.16 10.45 -8.24
N GLY A 134 -7.30 10.06 -6.97
CA GLY A 134 -6.62 10.71 -5.85
C GLY A 134 -5.10 10.72 -6.04
N LEU A 135 -4.51 9.57 -6.37
CA LEU A 135 -3.07 9.47 -6.61
C LEU A 135 -2.62 10.32 -7.80
N ILE A 136 -3.37 10.34 -8.91
CA ILE A 136 -3.07 11.18 -10.07
C ILE A 136 -3.09 12.67 -9.68
N VAL A 137 -4.09 13.10 -8.90
CA VAL A 137 -4.19 14.48 -8.42
C VAL A 137 -3.00 14.83 -7.54
N LEU A 138 -2.65 13.96 -6.58
CA LEU A 138 -1.49 14.15 -5.71
C LEU A 138 -0.20 14.30 -6.53
N LEU A 139 0.08 13.36 -7.43
CA LEU A 139 1.26 13.41 -8.29
C LEU A 139 1.28 14.65 -9.19
N SER A 140 0.12 15.07 -9.71
CA SER A 140 0.00 16.29 -10.52
C SER A 140 0.32 17.55 -9.71
N VAL A 141 -0.19 17.64 -8.47
CA VAL A 141 0.13 18.74 -7.56
C VAL A 141 1.62 18.76 -7.24
N MET A 142 2.20 17.61 -6.90
CA MET A 142 3.63 17.52 -6.62
C MET A 142 4.47 17.90 -7.85
N TRP A 143 4.05 17.51 -9.05
CA TRP A 143 4.72 17.88 -10.31
C TRP A 143 4.67 19.39 -10.56
N ILE A 144 3.52 20.03 -10.32
CA ILE A 144 3.37 21.49 -10.43
C ILE A 144 4.29 22.19 -9.43
N VAL A 145 4.34 21.72 -8.19
CA VAL A 145 5.26 22.27 -7.17
C VAL A 145 6.71 22.11 -7.60
N LYS A 146 7.11 20.94 -8.09
CA LYS A 146 8.47 20.69 -8.59
C LYS A 146 8.87 21.63 -9.74
N THR A 147 7.96 21.84 -10.69
CA THR A 147 8.23 22.60 -11.92
C THR A 147 8.11 24.11 -11.76
N LYS A 148 7.12 24.61 -11.01
CA LYS A 148 6.87 26.05 -10.85
C LYS A 148 7.37 26.63 -9.53
N TYR A 149 7.53 25.81 -8.50
CA TYR A 149 7.85 26.24 -7.15
C TYR A 149 8.97 25.37 -6.55
N SER A 150 10.08 25.23 -7.28
CA SER A 150 11.20 24.35 -6.90
C SER A 150 11.76 24.63 -5.50
N TYR A 151 11.71 25.89 -5.04
CA TYR A 151 12.10 26.28 -3.68
C TYR A 151 11.20 25.71 -2.57
N LEU A 152 9.96 25.33 -2.89
CA LEU A 152 9.05 24.63 -1.98
C LEU A 152 9.16 23.11 -2.10
N TYR A 153 9.95 22.59 -3.03
CA TYR A 153 10.06 21.16 -3.29
C TYR A 153 11.08 20.48 -2.36
N THR A 154 10.99 20.74 -1.05
CA THR A 154 11.81 20.07 -0.04
C THR A 154 11.13 18.82 0.51
N PRO A 155 11.86 17.85 1.06
CA PRO A 155 11.26 16.64 1.65
C PRO A 155 10.18 16.93 2.69
N GLU A 156 10.35 17.96 3.53
CA GLU A 156 9.36 18.30 4.56
C GLU A 156 8.03 18.75 3.95
N HIS A 157 8.09 19.55 2.89
CA HIS A 157 6.90 20.01 2.17
C HIS A 157 6.25 18.88 1.36
N GLN A 158 7.04 17.97 0.78
CA GLN A 158 6.52 16.79 0.10
C GLN A 158 5.69 15.91 1.04
N VAL A 159 6.21 15.64 2.25
CA VAL A 159 5.49 14.91 3.30
C VAL A 159 4.24 15.68 3.76
N SER A 160 4.33 17.00 3.90
CA SER A 160 3.19 17.83 4.32
C SER A 160 2.06 17.82 3.28
N ILE A 161 2.38 17.92 1.99
CA ILE A 161 1.42 17.84 0.89
C ILE A 161 0.75 16.47 0.86
N ALA A 162 1.55 15.39 0.94
CA ALA A 162 1.02 14.03 0.96
C ALA A 162 0.12 13.78 2.18
N THR A 163 0.52 14.26 3.36
CA THR A 163 -0.26 14.13 4.59
C THR A 163 -1.58 14.90 4.50
N GLY A 164 -1.54 16.15 4.05
CA GLY A 164 -2.74 16.95 3.83
C GLY A 164 -3.70 16.30 2.83
N PHE A 165 -3.16 15.70 1.77
CA PHE A 165 -3.95 14.98 0.78
C PHE A 165 -4.62 13.72 1.35
N ILE A 166 -3.89 12.94 2.15
CA ILE A 166 -4.43 11.76 2.84
C ILE A 166 -5.57 12.18 3.80
N ILE A 167 -5.38 13.27 4.56
CA ILE A 167 -6.44 13.80 5.44
C ILE A 167 -7.68 14.15 4.63
N LEU A 168 -7.53 14.81 3.47
CA LEU A 168 -8.67 15.14 2.60
C LEU A 168 -9.38 13.89 2.05
N LEU A 169 -8.64 12.84 1.68
CA LEU A 169 -9.22 11.58 1.25
C LEU A 169 -10.00 10.89 2.38
N ILE A 170 -9.44 10.86 3.59
CA ILE A 170 -10.11 10.32 4.78
C ILE A 170 -11.38 11.12 5.07
N LEU A 171 -11.33 12.45 5.03
CA LEU A 171 -12.49 13.31 5.22
C LEU A 171 -13.58 13.07 4.17
N LYS A 172 -13.20 12.87 2.91
CA LYS A 172 -14.13 12.50 1.83
C LYS A 172 -14.84 11.17 2.13
N GLU A 173 -14.09 10.16 2.57
CA GLU A 173 -14.64 8.84 2.88
C GLU A 173 -15.58 8.87 4.10
N ILE A 174 -15.18 9.60 5.15
CA ILE A 174 -16.04 9.82 6.34
C ILE A 174 -17.33 10.54 5.96
N ARG A 175 -17.28 11.49 5.03
CA ARG A 175 -18.49 12.20 4.54
C ARG A 175 -19.42 11.29 3.75
N GLY A 176 -18.90 10.20 3.17
CA GLY A 176 -19.67 9.17 2.47
C GLY A 176 -20.40 8.19 3.39
N LEU A 177 -19.97 8.07 4.66
CA LEU A 177 -20.69 7.32 5.69
C LEU A 177 -21.97 8.07 6.06
N LYS A 178 -23.09 7.62 5.46
CA LYS A 178 -24.46 8.11 5.68
C LYS A 178 -24.69 8.60 7.12
N LYS A 179 -25.27 9.81 7.25
CA LYS A 179 -25.92 10.33 8.45
C LYS A 179 -26.68 9.19 9.15
N VAL A 180 -26.19 8.78 10.32
CA VAL A 180 -26.91 7.85 11.20
C VAL A 180 -28.28 8.48 11.48
N LYS A 181 -29.34 7.91 10.90
CA LYS A 181 -30.70 8.26 11.30
C LYS A 181 -30.90 7.70 12.71
N PHE A 182 -30.81 8.56 13.72
CA PHE A 182 -31.29 8.23 15.05
C PHE A 182 -32.81 8.13 14.99
N GLU A 183 -33.33 6.92 14.73
CA GLU A 183 -34.72 6.63 15.02
C GLU A 183 -34.84 6.51 16.55
N LEU A 184 -35.20 7.62 17.20
CA LEU A 184 -35.66 7.62 18.57
C LEU A 184 -36.95 6.79 18.63
N ARG A 185 -36.81 5.50 18.96
CA ARG A 185 -37.94 4.64 19.32
C ARG A 185 -38.48 5.14 20.66
N ILE A 186 -39.39 6.10 20.62
CA ILE A 186 -40.24 6.43 21.75
C ILE A 186 -41.19 5.24 21.93
N ARG A 187 -40.93 4.41 22.96
CA ARG A 187 -41.93 3.45 23.44
C ARG A 187 -43.00 4.27 24.18
N SER A 188 -44.18 4.38 23.58
CA SER A 188 -45.44 4.67 24.28
C SER A 188 -46.11 3.37 24.64
#